data_AF-A0A3D2J210-F1
#
_entry.id   AF-A0A3D2J210-F1
#
_cell.length_a   1.000
_cell.length_b   1.000
_cell.length_c   1.000
_cell.angle_alpha   90.00
_cell.angle_beta   90.00
_cell.angle_gamma   90.00
#
_symmetry.space_group_name_H-M   'P 1'
#
loop_
_entity.id
_entity.type
_entity.pdbx_description
1 polymer ?
#
loop_
_entity_poly.entity_id
_entity_poly.type
_entity_poly.pdbx_seq_one_letter_code
_entity_poly.pdbx_strand_id
1 'polypeptide(L)'
;MTKTKSVTQLIVALYTDITRDALQGREGEKMTLERYWATMLKQWKFIALCCIVIGSGTFIGSKLTTPIYQSSVLVLVALRSSSSQADINSLLASDQLVQTDASLATSDTILGEVASHYKGMTLQQLALKVTATPKLNTQLFEIDVKDPLPTQAATLANDIANTLIKEQQDIANQDNNRSLQQVQQDLDTTRKQIDSLTAQINSLQAQGGKDAQIAVIQAQITGLQAHYSQWQTLLAQLELTAAQSGDFLRVVQPAQVSMNPVSPRVMLNTAMGFTLGLLLGMLAAVLFELLDTRVRTTDALADLLGYPILAKVSYIKGKNKQGEEIINPVGHTYNVEAYRILRTNVGFSAVDKPLQTLAITSALPHEGKSTVAANLAIFMAKAGKSTLLIDADLRRPTVHAKFNLPLDKAGLSNAILACSQQQHSLSGSFTSNPGVLNISLEPYMHSVNIPNLRVMPAGPLPPNPPELLDSKSMEQFLQVVSRCGAEIVIFDTPPLLGLSDTNILAPKVDGTLFVVDLTQANKRNVKQVKALLVQAGARVLGCVVNKETLSRKNGASAYYYYYSQEQSSESKQDVQPPFNPGMPAFSLPANPNYPKPPSSSLPAPISLPASVSSQGPQTPFVPTSAAPARKQSGRTN
;
A
#
# COMPACT_ATOMS: atom_id res chain seq x y z
N MET A 1 -30.20 -23.84 -10.66
CA MET A 1 -29.68 -22.84 -11.61
C MET A 1 -28.94 -21.76 -10.84
N THR A 2 -27.64 -21.95 -10.64
CA THR A 2 -26.74 -21.08 -9.89
C THR A 2 -26.22 -19.96 -10.79
N LYS A 3 -26.59 -18.70 -10.51
CA LYS A 3 -26.08 -17.53 -11.23
C LYS A 3 -24.65 -17.23 -10.78
N THR A 4 -23.68 -17.63 -11.61
CA THR A 4 -22.29 -17.16 -11.52
C THR A 4 -22.27 -15.68 -11.91
N LYS A 5 -22.23 -14.77 -10.94
CA LYS A 5 -22.02 -13.34 -11.23
C LYS A 5 -20.61 -13.16 -11.79
N SER A 6 -20.49 -12.50 -12.94
CA SER A 6 -19.19 -12.14 -13.53
C SER A 6 -18.37 -11.31 -12.53
N VAL A 7 -17.06 -11.54 -12.50
CA VAL A 7 -16.07 -10.81 -11.66
C VAL A 7 -16.25 -9.30 -11.83
N THR A 8 -16.62 -8.83 -13.02
CA THR A 8 -16.89 -7.42 -13.31
C THR A 8 -18.09 -6.87 -12.53
N GLN A 9 -19.16 -7.66 -12.33
CA GLN A 9 -20.31 -7.25 -11.52
C GLN A 9 -19.99 -7.22 -10.02
N LEU A 10 -19.08 -8.08 -9.56
CA LEU A 10 -18.57 -8.07 -8.20
C LEU A 10 -17.68 -6.84 -7.95
N ILE A 11 -16.85 -6.47 -8.92
CA ILE A 11 -16.01 -5.26 -8.86
C ILE A 11 -16.88 -3.99 -8.89
N VAL A 12 -17.90 -3.93 -9.75
CA VAL A 12 -18.82 -2.78 -9.81
C VAL A 12 -19.64 -2.67 -8.53
N ALA A 13 -20.14 -3.79 -7.97
CA ALA A 13 -20.85 -3.80 -6.71
C ALA A 13 -19.97 -3.35 -5.53
N LEU A 14 -18.71 -3.81 -5.47
CA LEU A 14 -17.73 -3.31 -4.50
C LEU A 14 -17.45 -1.81 -4.67
N TYR A 15 -17.30 -1.34 -5.91
CA TYR A 15 -17.03 0.08 -6.19
C TYR A 15 -18.20 0.98 -5.75
N THR A 16 -19.45 0.55 -5.97
CA THR A 16 -20.64 1.30 -5.54
C THR A 16 -20.86 1.30 -4.03
N ASP A 17 -20.52 0.23 -3.31
CA ASP A 17 -20.60 0.21 -1.84
C ASP A 17 -19.47 1.03 -1.19
N ILE A 18 -18.25 0.97 -1.75
CA ILE A 18 -17.11 1.77 -1.30
C ILE A 18 -17.38 3.28 -1.45
N THR A 19 -18.00 3.69 -2.55
CA THR A 19 -18.33 5.12 -2.79
C THR A 19 -19.49 5.60 -1.91
N ARG A 20 -20.47 4.75 -1.57
CA ARG A 20 -21.57 5.10 -0.66
C ARG A 20 -21.10 5.31 0.78
N ASP A 21 -20.27 4.41 1.31
CA ASP A 21 -19.74 4.52 2.67
C ASP A 21 -18.71 5.66 2.79
N ALA A 22 -17.94 5.94 1.73
CA ALA A 22 -17.01 7.07 1.70
C ALA A 22 -17.71 8.44 1.70
N LEU A 23 -18.92 8.54 1.14
CA LEU A 23 -19.69 9.79 1.05
C LEU A 23 -20.56 10.08 2.29
N GLN A 24 -20.88 9.09 3.13
CA GLN A 24 -21.80 9.27 4.27
C GLN A 24 -21.14 9.27 5.65
N GLY A 25 -19.86 8.90 5.80
CA GLY A 25 -19.29 8.55 7.11
C GLY A 25 -18.18 9.42 7.69
N ARG A 26 -17.75 10.52 7.08
CA ARG A 26 -16.46 11.13 7.46
C ARG A 26 -16.38 12.66 7.36
N GLU A 27 -17.25 13.36 8.08
CA GLU A 27 -16.91 14.70 8.53
C GLU A 27 -16.00 14.61 9.76
N GLY A 28 -14.72 14.96 9.63
CA GLY A 28 -13.96 15.49 10.77
C GLY A 28 -12.61 14.87 11.18
N GLU A 29 -12.01 13.90 10.48
CA GLU A 29 -10.65 13.44 10.83
C GLU A 29 -9.68 13.66 9.65
N LYS A 30 -9.03 14.83 9.61
CA LYS A 30 -8.01 15.14 8.61
C LYS A 30 -6.83 14.17 8.78
N MET A 31 -6.58 13.34 7.78
CA MET A 31 -5.46 12.41 7.75
C MET A 31 -4.15 13.20 7.69
N THR A 32 -3.31 13.14 8.74
CA THR A 32 -2.02 13.82 8.78
C THR A 32 -0.97 13.09 7.95
N LEU A 33 -0.02 13.83 7.37
CA LEU A 33 1.11 13.30 6.59
C LEU A 33 1.91 12.24 7.35
N GLU A 34 2.05 12.40 8.67
CA GLU A 34 2.74 11.45 9.55
C GLU A 34 2.07 10.07 9.58
N ARG A 35 0.73 10.02 9.54
CA ARG A 35 0.00 8.74 9.47
C ARG A 35 0.23 8.02 8.15
N TYR A 36 0.29 8.74 7.02
CA TYR A 36 0.60 8.12 5.73
C TYR A 36 1.99 7.48 5.73
N TRP A 37 2.99 8.19 6.26
CA TRP A 37 4.36 7.69 6.35
C TRP A 37 4.47 6.44 7.24
N ALA A 38 3.82 6.46 8.40
CA ALA A 38 3.79 5.31 9.30
C ALA A 38 3.11 4.08 8.66
N THR A 39 2.03 4.29 7.90
CA THR A 39 1.35 3.22 7.15
C THR A 39 2.25 2.61 6.08
N MET A 40 2.98 3.44 5.33
CA MET A 40 3.92 2.97 4.32
C MET A 40 5.04 2.12 4.94
N LEU A 41 5.59 2.55 6.09
CA LEU A 41 6.61 1.79 6.81
C LEU A 41 6.08 0.48 7.39
N LYS A 42 4.80 0.42 7.79
CA LYS A 42 4.17 -0.80 8.31
C LYS A 42 3.93 -1.83 7.20
N GLN A 43 3.60 -1.37 5.99
CA GLN A 43 3.23 -2.22 4.85
C GLN A 43 4.30 -2.32 3.76
N TRP A 44 5.56 -1.94 4.05
CA TRP A 44 6.66 -1.90 3.06
C TRP A 44 6.85 -3.19 2.28
N LYS A 45 6.61 -4.36 2.90
CA LYS A 45 6.70 -5.68 2.26
C LYS A 45 5.71 -5.84 1.10
N PHE A 46 4.50 -5.30 1.26
CA PHE A 46 3.48 -5.34 0.22
C PHE A 46 3.83 -4.42 -0.94
N ILE A 47 4.31 -3.21 -0.63
CA ILE A 47 4.81 -2.24 -1.62
C ILE A 47 5.96 -2.86 -2.42
N ALA A 48 6.93 -3.49 -1.74
CA ALA A 48 8.05 -4.17 -2.36
C ALA A 48 7.60 -5.32 -3.27
N LEU A 49 6.61 -6.12 -2.84
CA LEU A 49 6.04 -7.21 -3.65
C LEU A 49 5.42 -6.68 -4.94
N CYS A 50 4.58 -5.64 -4.88
CA CYS A 50 3.99 -5.01 -6.07
C CYS A 50 5.05 -4.49 -7.03
N CYS A 51 6.07 -3.81 -6.47
CA CYS A 51 7.19 -3.25 -7.21
C CYS A 51 7.98 -4.35 -7.96
N ILE A 52 8.29 -5.47 -7.28
CA ILE A 52 8.99 -6.61 -7.86
C ILE A 52 8.15 -7.30 -8.92
N VAL A 53 6.86 -7.55 -8.67
CA VAL A 53 5.98 -8.25 -9.62
C VAL A 53 5.82 -7.46 -10.91
N ILE A 54 5.53 -6.16 -10.82
CA ILE A 54 5.35 -5.30 -11.99
C ILE A 54 6.68 -5.08 -12.70
N GLY A 55 7.75 -4.77 -11.97
CA GLY A 55 9.10 -4.60 -12.54
C GLY A 55 9.57 -5.86 -13.27
N SER A 56 9.46 -7.03 -12.64
CA SER A 56 9.84 -8.31 -13.26
C SER A 56 8.96 -8.64 -14.46
N GLY A 57 7.66 -8.37 -14.39
CA GLY A 57 6.73 -8.54 -15.51
C GLY A 57 7.13 -7.70 -16.72
N THR A 58 7.46 -6.42 -16.52
CA THR A 58 7.94 -5.53 -17.61
C THR A 58 9.29 -5.96 -18.17
N PHE A 59 10.21 -6.44 -17.32
CA PHE A 59 11.51 -6.96 -17.76
C PHE A 59 11.35 -8.22 -18.63
N ILE A 60 10.56 -9.19 -18.18
CA ILE A 60 10.29 -10.43 -18.90
C ILE A 60 9.56 -10.11 -20.22
N GLY A 61 8.52 -9.27 -20.19
CA GLY A 61 7.81 -8.84 -21.38
C GLY A 61 8.74 -8.16 -22.39
N SER A 62 9.59 -7.25 -21.92
CA SER A 62 10.56 -6.55 -22.78
C SER A 62 11.69 -7.46 -23.30
N LYS A 63 11.96 -8.61 -22.67
CA LYS A 63 12.90 -9.62 -23.17
C LYS A 63 12.28 -10.61 -24.16
N LEU A 64 10.96 -10.80 -24.09
CA LEU A 64 10.20 -11.67 -24.98
C LEU A 64 9.81 -10.99 -26.30
N THR A 65 9.71 -9.67 -26.32
CA THR A 65 9.46 -8.90 -27.55
C THR A 65 10.62 -9.00 -28.52
N THR A 66 10.34 -9.13 -29.82
CA THR A 66 11.35 -9.27 -30.87
C THR A 66 12.25 -8.03 -30.93
N PRO A 67 13.59 -8.19 -30.89
CA PRO A 67 14.51 -7.07 -31.04
C PRO A 67 14.41 -6.49 -32.45
N ILE A 68 14.43 -5.17 -32.55
CA ILE A 68 14.46 -4.42 -33.81
C ILE A 68 15.82 -3.74 -33.91
N TYR A 69 16.48 -3.93 -35.03
CA TYR A 69 17.78 -3.35 -35.35
C TYR A 69 17.59 -2.22 -36.36
N GLN A 70 18.46 -1.22 -36.30
CA GLN A 70 18.46 -0.08 -37.23
C GLN A 70 19.82 -0.04 -37.93
N SER A 71 19.77 0.08 -39.26
CA SER A 71 20.94 0.29 -40.10
C SER A 71 20.73 1.53 -40.96
N SER A 72 21.79 2.29 -41.18
CA SER A 72 21.69 3.63 -41.75
C SER A 72 22.71 3.83 -42.85
N VAL A 73 22.28 4.34 -44.00
CA VAL A 73 23.16 4.72 -45.13
C VAL A 73 23.21 6.24 -45.24
N LEU A 74 24.41 6.77 -45.45
CA LEU A 74 24.63 8.21 -45.58
C LEU A 74 24.86 8.56 -47.05
N VAL A 75 24.01 9.44 -47.59
CA VAL A 75 24.03 9.85 -48.99
C VAL A 75 24.36 11.35 -49.08
N LEU A 76 25.28 11.70 -49.97
CA LEU A 76 25.65 13.06 -50.33
C LEU A 76 24.87 13.51 -51.56
N VAL A 77 24.33 14.72 -51.48
CA VAL A 77 23.70 15.46 -52.58
C VAL A 77 24.71 16.46 -53.13
N ALA A 78 25.24 16.19 -54.33
CA ALA A 78 26.20 17.09 -54.96
C ALA A 78 25.48 18.25 -55.66
N LEU A 79 25.91 19.48 -55.39
CA LEU A 79 25.37 20.68 -56.03
C LEU A 79 25.97 20.87 -57.43
N ARG A 80 25.12 21.21 -58.39
CA ARG A 80 25.52 21.66 -59.73
C ARG A 80 26.03 23.10 -59.66
N SER A 81 27.27 23.33 -59.26
CA SER A 81 27.89 24.66 -59.35
C SER A 81 28.70 24.81 -60.63
N SER A 82 28.13 25.47 -61.64
CA SER A 82 28.84 25.86 -62.88
C SER A 82 29.62 27.18 -62.74
N SER A 83 29.62 27.82 -61.56
CA SER A 83 30.41 29.04 -61.31
C SER A 83 31.02 29.06 -59.91
N SER A 84 32.27 29.51 -59.85
CA SER A 84 33.19 29.49 -58.70
C SER A 84 32.88 30.54 -57.60
N GLN A 85 31.64 31.01 -57.46
CA GLN A 85 31.26 31.96 -56.39
C GLN A 85 30.35 31.29 -55.37
N ALA A 86 30.87 31.10 -54.16
CA ALA A 86 30.14 30.56 -53.03
C ALA A 86 29.09 31.57 -52.53
N ASP A 87 27.89 31.51 -53.10
CA ASP A 87 26.75 32.32 -52.68
C ASP A 87 26.06 31.72 -51.45
N ILE A 88 25.71 32.53 -50.45
CA ILE A 88 24.90 32.11 -49.29
C ILE A 88 23.54 31.54 -49.73
N ASN A 89 23.02 32.00 -50.88
CA ASN A 89 21.80 31.48 -51.50
C ASN A 89 21.94 30.01 -51.95
N SER A 90 23.16 29.55 -52.27
CA SER A 90 23.41 28.16 -52.63
C SER A 90 23.26 27.21 -51.44
N LEU A 91 23.54 27.66 -50.21
CA LEU A 91 23.39 26.84 -49.01
C LEU A 91 21.91 26.60 -48.66
N LEU A 92 21.06 27.62 -48.82
CA LEU A 92 19.61 27.49 -48.60
C LEU A 92 18.95 26.60 -49.66
N ALA A 93 19.39 26.73 -50.93
CA ALA A 93 18.97 25.84 -52.00
C ALA A 93 19.45 24.39 -51.76
N SER A 94 20.63 24.21 -51.16
CA SER A 94 21.14 22.88 -50.79
C SER A 94 20.25 22.19 -49.77
N ASP A 95 19.79 22.90 -48.74
CA ASP A 95 18.95 22.31 -47.70
C ASP A 95 17.58 21.87 -48.26
N GLN A 96 16.99 22.67 -49.16
CA GLN A 96 15.76 22.31 -49.86
C GLN A 96 15.93 21.09 -50.77
N LEU A 97 17.06 21.00 -51.48
CA LEU A 97 17.38 19.84 -52.32
C LEU A 97 17.56 18.57 -51.48
N VAL A 98 18.33 18.64 -50.39
CA VAL A 98 18.53 17.50 -49.48
C VAL A 98 17.21 17.03 -48.86
N GLN A 99 16.29 17.95 -48.51
CA GLN A 99 14.95 17.60 -48.05
C GLN A 99 14.11 16.91 -49.14
N THR A 100 14.22 17.39 -50.37
CA THR A 100 13.51 16.82 -51.53
C THR A 100 14.01 15.41 -51.82
N ASP A 101 15.33 15.20 -51.85
CA ASP A 101 15.95 13.91 -52.11
C ASP A 101 15.70 12.91 -50.98
N ALA A 102 15.75 13.36 -49.72
CA ALA A 102 15.36 12.53 -48.58
C ALA A 102 13.91 12.08 -48.69
N SER A 103 12.98 12.97 -49.07
CA SER A 103 11.57 12.62 -49.26
C SER A 103 11.39 11.64 -50.42
N LEU A 104 12.14 11.82 -51.51
CA LEU A 104 12.12 10.93 -52.67
C LEU A 104 12.65 9.53 -52.35
N ALA A 105 13.63 9.40 -51.46
CA ALA A 105 14.14 8.12 -50.98
C ALA A 105 13.05 7.25 -50.32
N THR A 106 12.01 7.88 -49.76
CA THR A 106 10.85 7.22 -49.15
C THR A 106 9.61 7.20 -50.05
N SER A 107 9.74 7.58 -51.32
CA SER A 107 8.62 7.60 -52.27
C SER A 107 8.19 6.19 -52.68
N ASP A 108 6.91 6.06 -53.05
CA ASP A 108 6.32 4.79 -53.48
C ASP A 108 7.02 4.19 -54.72
N THR A 109 7.58 5.02 -55.60
CA THR A 109 8.34 4.57 -56.78
C THR A 109 9.60 3.81 -56.35
N ILE A 110 10.41 4.42 -55.48
CA ILE A 110 11.67 3.82 -55.00
C ILE A 110 11.38 2.61 -54.11
N LEU A 111 10.46 2.75 -53.15
CA LEU A 111 10.11 1.67 -52.23
C LEU A 111 9.40 0.51 -52.94
N GLY A 112 8.63 0.78 -53.99
CA GLY A 112 7.98 -0.23 -54.82
C GLY A 112 8.98 -1.06 -55.62
N GLU A 113 9.95 -0.39 -56.26
CA GLU A 113 11.02 -1.06 -56.98
C GLU A 113 11.86 -1.94 -56.04
N VAL A 114 12.30 -1.39 -54.90
CA VAL A 114 13.05 -2.16 -53.89
C VAL A 114 12.22 -3.33 -53.36
N ALA A 115 10.94 -3.12 -53.02
CA ALA A 115 10.08 -4.20 -52.52
C ALA A 115 9.92 -5.34 -53.53
N SER A 116 9.98 -5.05 -54.84
CA SER A 116 9.91 -6.07 -55.90
C SER A 116 11.08 -7.06 -55.86
N HIS A 117 12.25 -6.66 -55.36
CA HIS A 117 13.43 -7.52 -55.22
C HIS A 117 13.31 -8.54 -54.07
N TYR A 118 12.40 -8.33 -53.11
CA TYR A 118 12.27 -9.18 -51.92
C TYR A 118 10.94 -9.94 -51.91
N LYS A 119 11.02 -11.27 -51.99
CA LYS A 119 9.84 -12.15 -51.93
C LYS A 119 9.05 -11.94 -50.64
N GLY A 120 7.79 -11.55 -50.77
CA GLY A 120 6.86 -11.42 -49.64
C GLY A 120 6.90 -10.07 -48.90
N MET A 121 7.69 -9.09 -49.37
CA MET A 121 7.67 -7.73 -48.83
C MET A 121 6.71 -6.86 -49.64
N THR A 122 5.77 -6.20 -48.96
CA THR A 122 4.88 -5.23 -49.62
C THR A 122 5.42 -3.81 -49.48
N LEU A 123 5.06 -2.92 -50.41
CA LEU A 123 5.39 -1.49 -50.35
C LEU A 123 5.01 -0.87 -49.00
N GLN A 124 3.80 -1.16 -48.50
CA GLN A 124 3.33 -0.64 -47.21
C GLN A 124 4.15 -1.15 -46.03
N GLN A 125 4.59 -2.41 -46.05
CA GLN A 125 5.45 -2.97 -45.01
C GLN A 125 6.84 -2.34 -45.02
N LEU A 126 7.40 -2.05 -46.21
CA LEU A 126 8.68 -1.37 -46.33
C LEU A 126 8.57 0.10 -45.90
N ALA A 127 7.52 0.81 -46.30
CA ALA A 127 7.29 2.21 -45.93
C ALA A 127 7.22 2.42 -44.40
N LEU A 128 6.70 1.46 -43.64
CA LEU A 128 6.68 1.52 -42.16
C LEU A 128 8.07 1.30 -41.51
N LYS A 129 9.02 0.72 -42.24
CA LYS A 129 10.36 0.38 -41.75
C LYS A 129 11.41 1.42 -42.09
N VAL A 130 11.16 2.26 -43.10
CA VAL A 130 12.14 3.19 -43.67
C VAL A 130 11.83 4.61 -43.24
N THR A 131 12.87 5.36 -42.87
CA THR A 131 12.78 6.81 -42.67
C THR A 131 14.00 7.48 -43.27
N ALA A 132 13.83 8.56 -44.04
CA ALA A 132 14.92 9.37 -44.53
C ALA A 132 14.97 10.69 -43.75
N THR A 133 16.15 11.02 -43.19
CA THR A 133 16.34 12.21 -42.36
C THR A 133 17.43 13.11 -42.95
N PRO A 134 17.10 14.35 -43.35
CA PRO A 134 18.10 15.31 -43.80
C PRO A 134 18.96 15.77 -42.62
N LYS A 135 20.28 15.88 -42.81
CA LYS A 135 21.20 16.42 -41.80
C LYS A 135 21.29 17.94 -41.99
N LEU A 136 20.71 18.68 -41.05
CA LEU A 136 20.64 20.14 -41.07
C LEU A 136 22.00 20.79 -41.34
N ASN A 137 22.01 21.82 -42.20
CA ASN A 137 23.22 22.57 -42.60
C ASN A 137 24.30 21.70 -43.27
N THR A 138 23.93 20.58 -43.87
CA THR A 138 24.85 19.72 -44.62
C THR A 138 24.22 19.28 -45.94
N GLN A 139 25.05 18.78 -46.86
CA GLN A 139 24.61 18.16 -48.11
C GLN A 139 24.30 16.67 -47.94
N LEU A 140 24.04 16.22 -46.70
CA LEU A 140 23.90 14.82 -46.36
C LEU A 140 22.47 14.51 -45.90
N PHE A 141 21.96 13.35 -46.28
CA PHE A 141 20.79 12.77 -45.64
C PHE A 141 21.06 11.30 -45.31
N GLU A 142 20.36 10.82 -44.29
CA GLU A 142 20.50 9.46 -43.77
C GLU A 142 19.22 8.69 -44.03
N ILE A 143 19.33 7.50 -44.62
CA ILE A 143 18.21 6.57 -44.80
C ILE A 143 18.34 5.49 -43.74
N ASP A 144 17.42 5.49 -42.79
CA ASP A 144 17.32 4.53 -41.69
C ASP A 144 16.32 3.43 -42.03
N VAL A 145 16.72 2.17 -41.86
CA VAL A 145 15.83 1.01 -42.02
C VAL A 145 15.80 0.20 -40.73
N LYS A 146 14.58 -0.11 -40.26
CA LYS A 146 14.32 -0.90 -39.05
C LYS A 146 13.81 -2.29 -39.38
N ASP A 147 14.53 -3.33 -38.96
CA ASP A 147 14.15 -4.71 -39.22
C ASP A 147 14.55 -5.66 -38.07
N PRO A 148 13.79 -6.75 -37.79
CA PRO A 148 14.22 -7.79 -36.86
C PRO A 148 15.52 -8.49 -37.24
N LEU A 149 15.89 -8.53 -38.53
CA LEU A 149 17.13 -9.09 -39.03
C LEU A 149 18.15 -7.97 -39.31
N PRO A 150 19.28 -7.89 -38.57
CA PRO A 150 20.30 -6.85 -38.75
C PRO A 150 20.86 -6.76 -40.17
N THR A 151 21.05 -7.93 -40.80
CA THR A 151 21.56 -8.05 -42.16
C THR A 151 20.56 -7.52 -43.17
N GLN A 152 19.28 -7.84 -43.01
CA GLN A 152 18.21 -7.36 -43.89
C GLN A 152 18.05 -5.84 -43.81
N ALA A 153 18.13 -5.25 -42.61
CA ALA A 153 18.12 -3.79 -42.45
C ALA A 153 19.24 -3.10 -43.22
N ALA A 154 20.47 -3.61 -43.15
CA ALA A 154 21.62 -3.04 -43.87
C ALA A 154 21.50 -3.22 -45.39
N THR A 155 21.07 -4.39 -45.86
CA THR A 155 20.87 -4.64 -47.29
C THR A 155 19.76 -3.74 -47.85
N LEU A 156 18.62 -3.64 -47.17
CA LEU A 156 17.51 -2.77 -47.58
C LEU A 156 17.92 -1.31 -47.64
N ALA A 157 18.64 -0.80 -46.64
CA ALA A 157 19.12 0.58 -46.63
C ALA A 157 20.03 0.88 -47.84
N ASN A 158 21.00 0.00 -48.11
CA ASN A 158 21.88 0.13 -49.26
C ASN A 158 21.13 0.01 -50.60
N ASP A 159 20.16 -0.90 -50.70
CA ASP A 159 19.37 -1.11 -51.91
C ASP A 159 18.47 0.11 -52.21
N ILE A 160 17.85 0.72 -51.20
CA ILE A 160 17.09 1.96 -51.35
C ILE A 160 17.98 3.10 -51.85
N ALA A 161 19.18 3.27 -51.28
CA ALA A 161 20.12 4.29 -51.74
C ALA A 161 20.56 4.04 -53.20
N ASN A 162 20.90 2.81 -53.56
CA ASN A 162 21.33 2.46 -54.91
C ASN A 162 20.20 2.63 -55.93
N THR A 163 18.97 2.23 -55.60
CA THR A 163 17.80 2.41 -56.46
C THR A 163 17.47 3.88 -56.65
N LEU A 164 17.58 4.71 -55.61
CA LEU A 164 17.41 6.16 -55.72
C LEU A 164 18.46 6.79 -56.65
N ILE A 165 19.74 6.40 -56.49
CA ILE A 165 20.83 6.88 -57.35
C ILE A 165 20.56 6.50 -58.80
N LYS A 166 20.18 5.24 -59.05
CA LYS A 166 19.86 4.73 -60.38
C LYS A 166 18.69 5.48 -61.01
N GLU A 167 17.59 5.65 -60.29
CA GLU A 167 16.40 6.37 -60.78
C GLU A 167 16.74 7.83 -61.14
N GLN A 168 17.51 8.52 -60.30
CA GLN A 168 17.96 9.89 -60.57
C GLN A 168 18.88 9.97 -61.80
N GLN A 169 19.78 9.00 -61.96
CA GLN A 169 20.62 8.91 -63.16
C GLN A 169 19.79 8.65 -64.42
N ASP A 170 18.79 7.77 -64.35
CA ASP A 170 17.91 7.47 -65.48
C ASP A 170 17.07 8.68 -65.90
N ILE A 171 16.52 9.43 -64.94
CA ILE A 171 15.81 10.70 -65.19
C ILE A 171 16.75 11.72 -65.84
N ALA A 172 17.95 11.92 -65.28
CA ALA A 172 18.92 12.87 -65.82
C ALA A 172 19.33 12.50 -67.25
N ASN A 173 19.56 11.21 -67.53
CA ASN A 173 19.89 10.71 -68.86
C ASN A 173 18.72 10.91 -69.84
N GLN A 174 17.49 10.70 -69.40
CA GLN A 174 16.30 10.93 -70.22
C GLN A 174 16.13 12.41 -70.58
N ASP A 175 16.30 13.32 -69.62
CA ASP A 175 16.19 14.76 -69.84
C ASP A 175 17.33 15.29 -70.71
N ASN A 176 18.55 14.78 -70.54
CA ASN A 176 19.68 15.06 -71.42
C ASN A 176 19.36 14.60 -72.86
N ASN A 177 18.84 13.39 -73.05
CA ASN A 177 18.48 12.87 -74.37
C ASN A 177 17.36 13.69 -75.03
N ARG A 178 16.34 14.12 -74.27
CA ARG A 178 15.28 15.02 -74.78
C ARG A 178 15.85 16.39 -75.18
N SER A 179 16.76 16.94 -74.37
CA SER A 179 17.42 18.22 -74.65
C SER A 179 18.31 18.14 -75.89
N LEU A 180 19.04 17.03 -76.06
CA LEU A 180 19.84 16.76 -77.26
C LEU A 180 18.96 16.69 -78.51
N GLN A 181 17.84 15.98 -78.46
CA GLN A 181 16.89 15.90 -79.58
C GLN A 181 16.33 17.27 -79.96
N GLN A 182 15.98 18.10 -78.96
CA GLN A 182 15.48 19.46 -79.20
C GLN A 182 16.53 20.34 -79.88
N VAL A 183 17.77 20.37 -79.36
CA VAL A 183 18.87 21.16 -79.95
C VAL A 183 19.22 20.69 -81.36
N GLN A 184 19.20 19.37 -81.61
CA GLN A 184 19.40 18.81 -82.95
C GLN A 184 18.30 19.26 -83.92
N GLN A 185 17.04 19.25 -83.49
CA GLN A 185 15.91 19.74 -84.29
C GLN A 185 16.03 21.24 -84.61
N ASP A 186 16.48 22.05 -83.65
CA ASP A 186 16.69 23.49 -83.83
C ASP A 186 17.87 23.79 -84.77
N LEU A 187 18.95 22.99 -84.70
CA LEU A 187 20.06 23.03 -85.65
C LEU A 187 19.59 22.73 -87.07
N ASP A 188 18.84 21.65 -87.26
CA ASP A 188 18.31 21.26 -88.57
C ASP A 188 17.35 22.30 -89.15
N THR A 189 16.50 22.88 -88.30
CA THR A 189 15.55 23.92 -88.69
C THR A 189 16.27 25.19 -89.12
N THR A 190 17.26 25.64 -88.34
CA THR A 190 18.09 26.81 -88.65
C THR A 190 18.87 26.57 -89.95
N ARG A 191 19.42 25.36 -90.15
CA ARG A 191 20.11 24.99 -91.38
C ARG A 191 19.22 25.06 -92.61
N LYS A 192 18.02 24.48 -92.55
CA LYS A 192 17.03 24.57 -93.66
C LYS A 192 16.65 26.02 -93.98
N GLN A 193 16.54 26.89 -92.98
CA GLN A 193 16.28 28.31 -93.20
C GLN A 193 17.43 28.99 -93.94
N ILE A 194 18.69 28.74 -93.52
CA ILE A 194 19.89 29.24 -94.22
C ILE A 194 19.90 28.77 -95.68
N ASP A 195 19.66 27.48 -95.93
CA ASP A 195 19.66 26.90 -97.29
C ASP A 195 18.55 27.54 -98.15
N SER A 196 17.35 27.73 -97.59
CA SER A 196 16.22 28.34 -98.29
C SER A 196 16.46 29.81 -98.66
N LEU A 197 17.05 30.60 -97.76
CA LEU A 197 17.39 32.00 -98.02
C LEU A 197 18.55 32.11 -99.02
N THR A 198 19.52 31.18 -98.96
CA THR A 198 20.60 31.09 -99.95
C THR A 198 20.05 30.79 -101.34
N ALA A 199 19.08 29.87 -101.44
CA ALA A 199 18.40 29.59 -102.70
C ALA A 199 17.59 30.79 -103.23
N GLN A 200 16.96 31.58 -102.35
CA GLN A 200 16.29 32.84 -102.72
C GLN A 200 17.26 33.90 -103.23
N ILE A 201 18.45 34.02 -102.63
CA ILE A 201 19.51 34.90 -103.15
C ILE A 201 19.90 34.46 -104.57
N ASN A 202 20.13 33.17 -104.79
CA ASN A 202 20.53 32.64 -106.10
C ASN A 202 19.48 32.90 -107.19
N SER A 203 18.18 32.78 -106.85
CA SER A 203 17.09 33.06 -107.80
C SER A 203 16.91 34.56 -108.09
N LEU A 204 17.05 35.42 -107.07
CA LEU A 204 17.01 36.88 -107.23
C LEU A 204 18.18 37.41 -108.07
N GLN A 205 19.38 36.82 -107.90
CA GLN A 205 20.56 37.14 -108.72
C GLN A 205 20.32 36.76 -110.19
N ALA A 206 19.67 35.63 -110.47
CA ALA A 206 19.36 35.20 -111.84
C ALA A 206 18.30 36.08 -112.53
N GLN A 207 17.46 36.80 -111.78
CA GLN A 207 16.40 37.68 -112.30
C GLN A 207 16.80 39.16 -112.41
N GLY A 208 18.06 39.51 -112.12
CA GLY A 208 18.53 40.91 -112.14
C GLY A 208 18.01 41.76 -110.97
N GLY A 209 17.78 41.14 -109.80
CA GLY A 209 17.27 41.79 -108.59
C GLY A 209 18.17 42.93 -108.06
N LYS A 210 17.58 43.88 -107.33
CA LYS A 210 18.28 45.05 -106.77
C LYS A 210 19.27 44.63 -105.67
N ASP A 211 20.51 45.11 -105.73
CA ASP A 211 21.59 44.84 -104.75
C ASP A 211 21.16 45.09 -103.30
N ALA A 212 20.31 46.09 -103.06
CA ALA A 212 19.79 46.41 -101.74
C ALA A 212 18.95 45.27 -101.12
N GLN A 213 18.22 44.50 -101.93
CA GLN A 213 17.42 43.36 -101.43
C GLN A 213 18.32 42.16 -101.09
N ILE A 214 19.37 41.94 -101.89
CA ILE A 214 20.36 40.88 -101.65
C ILE A 214 21.11 41.16 -100.34
N ALA A 215 21.50 42.41 -100.08
CA ALA A 215 22.18 42.80 -98.84
C ALA A 215 21.36 42.53 -97.57
N VAL A 216 20.03 42.72 -97.62
CA VAL A 216 19.13 42.45 -96.49
C VAL A 216 19.06 40.94 -96.20
N ILE A 217 18.90 40.10 -97.21
CA ILE A 217 18.86 38.63 -97.03
C ILE A 217 20.23 38.11 -96.57
N GLN A 218 21.32 38.68 -97.07
CA GLN A 218 22.67 38.34 -96.64
C GLN A 218 22.89 38.61 -95.14
N ALA A 219 22.40 39.75 -94.64
CA ALA A 219 22.45 40.07 -93.21
C ALA A 219 21.64 39.08 -92.37
N GLN A 220 20.49 38.60 -92.88
CA GLN A 220 19.70 37.56 -92.21
C GLN A 220 20.44 36.21 -92.16
N ILE A 221 21.11 35.81 -93.25
CA ILE A 221 21.94 34.60 -93.28
C ILE A 221 23.07 34.68 -92.26
N THR A 222 23.79 35.81 -92.18
CA THR A 222 24.85 36.00 -91.17
C THR A 222 24.30 35.90 -89.74
N GLY A 223 23.11 36.44 -89.49
CA GLY A 223 22.42 36.29 -88.20
C GLY A 223 22.08 34.82 -87.88
N LEU A 224 21.55 34.08 -88.85
CA LEU A 224 21.23 32.65 -88.68
C LEU A 224 22.50 31.79 -88.53
N GLN A 225 23.59 32.14 -89.21
CA GLN A 225 24.89 31.45 -89.04
C GLN A 225 25.45 31.63 -87.63
N ALA A 226 25.34 32.84 -87.06
CA ALA A 226 25.72 33.08 -85.67
C ALA A 226 24.86 32.24 -84.71
N HIS A 227 23.54 32.22 -84.92
CA HIS A 227 22.62 31.39 -84.13
C HIS A 227 22.94 29.89 -84.25
N TYR A 228 23.28 29.40 -85.44
CA TYR A 228 23.71 28.01 -85.66
C TYR A 228 24.97 27.68 -84.86
N SER A 229 25.98 28.55 -84.88
CA SER A 229 27.21 28.35 -84.09
C SER A 229 26.97 28.37 -82.58
N GLN A 230 25.96 29.12 -82.11
CA GLN A 230 25.53 29.12 -80.72
C GLN A 230 24.91 27.77 -80.33
N TRP A 231 24.03 27.20 -81.16
CA TRP A 231 23.46 25.88 -80.92
C TRP A 231 24.51 24.76 -80.96
N GLN A 232 25.50 24.85 -81.85
CA GLN A 232 26.63 23.91 -81.86
C GLN A 232 27.44 23.96 -80.56
N THR A 233 27.65 25.16 -80.01
CA THR A 233 28.34 25.32 -78.73
C THR A 233 27.52 24.74 -77.58
N LEU A 234 26.20 24.97 -77.57
CA LEU A 234 25.32 24.38 -76.57
C LEU A 234 25.29 22.85 -76.65
N LEU A 235 25.28 22.27 -77.86
CA LEU A 235 25.33 20.83 -78.06
C LEU A 235 26.60 20.23 -77.44
N ALA A 236 27.77 20.82 -77.71
CA ALA A 236 29.04 20.38 -77.14
C ALA A 236 29.04 20.48 -75.59
N GLN A 237 28.40 21.51 -75.03
CA GLN A 237 28.25 21.65 -73.58
C GLN A 237 27.29 20.59 -72.98
N LEU A 238 26.20 20.26 -73.66
CA LEU A 238 25.26 19.23 -73.23
C LEU A 238 25.91 17.84 -73.28
N GLU A 239 26.71 17.53 -74.32
CA GLU A 239 27.47 16.28 -74.40
C GLU A 239 28.48 16.14 -73.26
N LEU A 240 29.19 17.22 -72.93
CA LEU A 240 30.12 17.25 -71.79
C LEU A 240 29.38 17.05 -70.46
N THR A 241 28.21 17.68 -70.30
CA THR A 241 27.38 17.55 -69.08
C THR A 241 26.82 16.14 -68.96
N ALA A 242 26.37 15.53 -70.06
CA ALA A 242 25.92 14.14 -70.12
C ALA A 242 27.04 13.18 -69.72
N ALA A 243 28.28 13.41 -70.17
CA ALA A 243 29.43 12.61 -69.78
C ALA A 243 29.79 12.73 -68.28
N GLN A 244 29.38 13.81 -67.61
CA GLN A 244 29.61 14.05 -66.18
C GLN A 244 28.39 13.74 -65.29
N SER A 245 27.28 13.26 -65.86
CA SER A 245 25.99 13.07 -65.17
C SER A 245 25.94 11.94 -64.12
N GLY A 246 27.09 11.40 -63.71
CA GLY A 246 27.19 10.27 -62.79
C GLY A 246 27.25 10.61 -61.29
N ASP A 247 27.48 11.87 -60.90
CA ASP A 247 27.92 12.22 -59.52
C ASP A 247 26.90 13.04 -58.71
N PHE A 248 25.60 13.02 -59.05
CA PHE A 248 24.58 13.82 -58.36
C PHE A 248 24.26 13.34 -56.94
N LEU A 249 24.16 12.01 -56.77
CA LEU A 249 23.94 11.35 -55.50
C LEU A 249 25.04 10.32 -55.30
N ARG A 250 25.71 10.38 -54.15
CA ARG A 250 26.80 9.45 -53.83
C ARG A 250 26.64 8.90 -52.42
N VAL A 251 26.74 7.58 -52.29
CA VAL A 251 26.85 6.94 -50.98
C VAL A 251 28.19 7.30 -50.36
N VAL A 252 28.16 8.08 -49.28
CA VAL A 252 29.34 8.45 -48.48
C VAL A 252 29.71 7.32 -47.55
N GLN A 253 28.71 6.75 -46.88
CA GLN A 253 28.88 5.64 -45.97
C GLN A 253 27.79 4.60 -46.23
N PRO A 254 28.16 3.39 -46.68
CA PRO A 254 27.19 2.31 -46.85
C PRO A 254 26.67 1.85 -45.49
N ALA A 255 25.42 1.37 -45.46
CA ALA A 255 24.83 0.83 -44.26
C ALA A 255 25.59 -0.41 -43.78
N GLN A 256 26.03 -0.35 -42.52
CA GLN A 256 26.68 -1.45 -41.83
C GLN A 256 25.69 -2.21 -40.95
N VAL A 257 25.98 -3.49 -40.72
CA VAL A 257 25.15 -4.34 -39.86
C VAL A 257 25.33 -3.91 -38.40
N SER A 258 24.28 -3.32 -37.81
CA SER A 258 24.25 -2.98 -36.39
C SER A 258 23.72 -4.15 -35.56
N MET A 259 24.56 -4.70 -34.68
CA MET A 259 24.18 -5.80 -33.77
C MET A 259 23.51 -5.31 -32.48
N ASN A 260 23.34 -4.00 -32.33
CA ASN A 260 22.73 -3.40 -31.14
C ASN A 260 21.25 -3.09 -31.43
N PRO A 261 20.30 -3.74 -30.74
CA PRO A 261 18.88 -3.48 -30.97
C PRO A 261 18.48 -2.09 -30.44
N VAL A 262 17.75 -1.33 -31.25
CA VAL A 262 17.23 0.00 -30.87
C VAL A 262 15.93 -0.07 -30.09
N SER A 263 15.19 -1.16 -30.25
CA SER A 263 13.96 -1.48 -29.51
C SER A 263 13.92 -2.98 -29.22
N PRO A 264 13.44 -3.40 -28.04
CA PRO A 264 12.95 -2.60 -26.92
C PRO A 264 14.07 -2.08 -26.01
N ARG A 265 13.87 -0.89 -25.42
CA ARG A 265 14.80 -0.32 -24.43
C ARG A 265 14.56 -0.95 -23.06
N VAL A 266 15.09 -2.17 -22.87
CA VAL A 266 14.84 -3.01 -21.68
C VAL A 266 15.03 -2.24 -20.37
N MET A 267 16.11 -1.46 -20.24
CA MET A 267 16.39 -0.70 -19.01
C MET A 267 15.31 0.36 -18.72
N LEU A 268 14.89 1.10 -19.75
CA LEU A 268 13.88 2.16 -19.61
C LEU A 268 12.50 1.56 -19.30
N ASN A 269 12.10 0.50 -20.02
CA ASN A 269 10.83 -0.18 -19.79
C ASN A 269 10.77 -0.79 -18.38
N THR A 270 11.87 -1.37 -17.92
CA THR A 270 11.97 -1.96 -16.56
C THR A 270 11.92 -0.87 -15.48
N ALA A 271 12.61 0.26 -15.69
CA ALA A 271 12.56 1.40 -14.78
C ALA A 271 11.14 2.00 -14.68
N MET A 272 10.42 2.10 -15.81
CA MET A 272 9.02 2.47 -15.84
C MET A 272 8.14 1.46 -15.09
N GLY A 273 8.40 0.16 -15.24
CA GLY A 273 7.69 -0.89 -14.50
C GLY A 273 7.88 -0.79 -12.99
N PHE A 274 9.11 -0.59 -12.53
CA PHE A 274 9.39 -0.41 -11.10
C PHE A 274 8.74 0.87 -10.52
N THR A 275 8.81 1.99 -11.24
CA THR A 275 8.19 3.26 -10.79
C THR A 275 6.66 3.14 -10.71
N LEU A 276 6.02 2.53 -11.71
CA LEU A 276 4.60 2.26 -11.70
C LEU A 276 4.21 1.28 -10.59
N GLY A 277 5.02 0.25 -10.37
CA GLY A 277 4.81 -0.73 -9.31
C GLY A 277 4.92 -0.16 -7.91
N LEU A 278 5.82 0.79 -7.69
CA LEU A 278 5.94 1.53 -6.43
C LEU A 278 4.70 2.39 -6.16
N LEU A 279 4.26 3.15 -7.17
CA LEU A 279 3.07 4.01 -7.05
C LEU A 279 1.81 3.19 -6.74
N LEU A 280 1.58 2.10 -7.47
CA LEU A 280 0.44 1.21 -7.24
C LEU A 280 0.53 0.50 -5.88
N GLY A 281 1.72 0.05 -5.47
CA GLY A 281 1.94 -0.55 -4.16
C GLY A 281 1.64 0.42 -3.02
N MET A 282 2.07 1.67 -3.15
CA MET A 282 1.83 2.73 -2.18
C MET A 282 0.33 3.06 -2.06
N LEU A 283 -0.36 3.21 -3.19
CA LEU A 283 -1.81 3.43 -3.24
C LEU A 283 -2.57 2.28 -2.57
N ALA A 284 -2.23 1.04 -2.92
CA ALA A 284 -2.88 -0.14 -2.35
C ALA A 284 -2.63 -0.27 -0.84
N ALA A 285 -1.42 0.05 -0.35
CA ALA A 285 -1.11 0.02 1.08
C ALA A 285 -1.99 0.99 1.89
N VAL A 286 -2.21 2.20 1.37
CA VAL A 286 -3.14 3.17 1.96
C VAL A 286 -4.56 2.63 1.94
N LEU A 287 -5.02 2.08 0.82
CA LEU A 287 -6.36 1.51 0.69
C LEU A 287 -6.61 0.38 1.70
N PHE A 288 -5.65 -0.53 1.88
CA PHE A 288 -5.75 -1.61 2.86
C PHE A 288 -5.78 -1.10 4.31
N GLU A 289 -5.06 -0.02 4.63
CA GLU A 289 -5.16 0.59 5.96
C GLU A 289 -6.50 1.31 6.17
N LEU A 290 -7.06 1.94 5.13
CA LEU A 290 -8.40 2.54 5.21
C LEU A 290 -9.51 1.50 5.43
N LEU A 291 -9.33 0.30 4.89
CA LEU A 291 -10.25 -0.83 5.09
C LEU A 291 -10.01 -1.58 6.42
N ASP A 292 -8.92 -1.29 7.15
CA ASP A 292 -8.65 -1.94 8.43
C ASP A 292 -9.54 -1.35 9.55
N THR A 293 -10.58 -2.10 9.90
CA THR A 293 -11.53 -1.74 10.97
C THR A 293 -11.11 -2.25 12.36
N ARG A 294 -9.94 -2.89 12.50
CA ARG A 294 -9.51 -3.47 13.80
C ARG A 294 -9.06 -2.41 14.80
N VAL A 295 -9.33 -2.66 16.08
CA VAL A 295 -8.81 -1.86 17.20
C VAL A 295 -7.57 -2.57 17.74
N ARG A 296 -6.38 -1.99 17.52
CA ARG A 296 -5.10 -2.65 17.83
C ARG A 296 -4.41 -2.13 19.10
N THR A 297 -4.78 -0.96 19.58
CA THR A 297 -4.15 -0.32 20.74
C THR A 297 -5.18 -0.08 21.84
N THR A 298 -4.70 -0.10 23.08
CA THR A 298 -5.50 0.18 24.26
C THR A 298 -6.01 1.63 24.24
N ASP A 299 -5.17 2.56 23.78
CA ASP A 299 -5.52 3.99 23.75
C ASP A 299 -6.64 4.24 22.73
N ALA A 300 -6.56 3.62 21.54
CA ALA A 300 -7.63 3.70 20.55
C ALA A 300 -8.94 3.06 21.05
N LEU A 301 -8.87 2.06 21.93
CA LEU A 301 -10.06 1.47 22.56
C LEU A 301 -10.68 2.45 23.57
N ALA A 302 -9.86 3.07 24.42
CA ALA A 302 -10.30 4.04 25.40
C ALA A 302 -10.93 5.27 24.74
N ASP A 303 -10.32 5.80 23.67
CA ASP A 303 -10.85 6.93 22.90
C ASP A 303 -12.19 6.59 22.25
N LEU A 304 -12.32 5.38 21.71
CA LEU A 304 -13.53 4.93 21.02
C LEU A 304 -14.70 4.70 21.99
N LEU A 305 -14.42 4.08 23.13
CA LEU A 305 -15.43 3.80 24.17
C LEU A 305 -15.76 5.05 24.98
N GLY A 306 -14.78 5.92 25.24
CA GLY A 306 -14.90 7.01 26.22
C GLY A 306 -14.92 6.53 27.68
N TYR A 307 -14.40 5.32 27.94
CA TYR A 307 -14.31 4.75 29.30
C TYR A 307 -12.85 4.39 29.61
N PRO A 308 -12.42 4.50 30.89
CA PRO A 308 -11.05 4.20 31.28
C PRO A 308 -10.76 2.70 31.21
N ILE A 309 -9.49 2.36 30.94
CA ILE A 309 -9.02 0.97 31.01
C ILE A 309 -8.62 0.66 32.46
N LEU A 310 -9.33 -0.28 33.09
CA LEU A 310 -9.09 -0.63 34.50
C LEU A 310 -7.99 -1.68 34.65
N ALA A 311 -7.78 -2.56 33.68
CA ALA A 311 -6.71 -3.54 33.72
C ALA A 311 -6.39 -4.10 32.33
N LYS A 312 -5.19 -4.65 32.20
CA LYS A 312 -4.72 -5.39 31.03
C LYS A 312 -4.32 -6.80 31.46
N VAL A 313 -5.03 -7.81 30.97
CA VAL A 313 -4.79 -9.22 31.25
C VAL A 313 -4.10 -9.84 30.04
N SER A 314 -2.90 -10.35 30.25
CA SER A 314 -2.05 -10.89 29.18
C SER A 314 -2.40 -12.35 28.87
N TYR A 315 -2.24 -12.74 27.61
CA TYR A 315 -2.31 -14.14 27.19
C TYR A 315 -0.96 -14.59 26.62
N ILE A 316 -0.33 -15.56 27.28
CA ILE A 316 0.94 -16.15 26.83
C ILE A 316 0.63 -17.39 26.00
N LYS A 317 1.03 -17.35 24.72
CA LYS A 317 0.92 -18.50 23.81
C LYS A 317 2.13 -19.43 24.02
N GLY A 318 2.00 -20.46 24.86
CA GLY A 318 3.11 -21.37 25.16
C GLY A 318 2.73 -22.71 25.82
N LYS A 319 2.80 -23.78 25.02
CA LYS A 319 3.22 -25.18 25.31
C LYS A 319 2.89 -25.93 26.62
N ASN A 320 1.87 -25.58 27.39
CA ASN A 320 1.21 -26.55 28.28
C ASN A 320 -0.16 -26.95 27.70
N LYS A 321 -0.32 -28.24 27.37
CA LYS A 321 -1.54 -28.86 26.83
C LYS A 321 -2.69 -28.98 27.85
N GLN A 322 -2.66 -28.22 28.93
CA GLN A 322 -3.77 -28.06 29.86
C GLN A 322 -3.94 -26.56 30.05
N GLY A 323 -5.10 -26.04 29.66
CA GLY A 323 -5.39 -24.61 29.67
C GLY A 323 -5.29 -24.06 31.08
N GLU A 324 -4.22 -23.32 31.38
CA GLU A 324 -4.14 -22.49 32.58
C GLU A 324 -5.01 -21.23 32.40
N GLU A 325 -6.33 -21.43 32.28
CA GLU A 325 -7.30 -20.47 32.80
C GLU A 325 -7.29 -20.65 34.31
N ILE A 326 -6.42 -19.94 35.02
CA ILE A 326 -6.41 -20.09 36.46
C ILE A 326 -7.69 -19.48 37.04
N ILE A 327 -8.56 -20.38 37.51
CA ILE A 327 -9.35 -20.30 38.72
C ILE A 327 -8.50 -21.00 39.79
N ASN A 328 -7.94 -20.20 40.70
CA ASN A 328 -7.08 -20.57 41.86
C ASN A 328 -5.57 -20.79 41.60
N PRO A 329 -4.72 -19.75 41.75
CA PRO A 329 -3.28 -19.90 41.63
C PRO A 329 -2.70 -20.56 42.88
N VAL A 330 -2.17 -21.77 42.72
CA VAL A 330 -1.13 -22.31 43.60
C VAL A 330 0.20 -21.88 42.97
N GLY A 331 0.60 -20.62 43.16
CA GLY A 331 1.89 -20.09 42.70
C GLY A 331 1.85 -18.73 41.98
N HIS A 332 3.04 -18.25 41.59
CA HIS A 332 3.26 -16.96 40.90
C HIS A 332 2.86 -17.03 39.43
N THR A 333 1.57 -16.88 39.13
CA THR A 333 1.07 -16.80 37.76
C THR A 333 1.19 -15.38 37.20
N TYR A 334 1.50 -15.26 35.90
CA TYR A 334 1.78 -13.98 35.23
C TYR A 334 0.64 -12.94 35.30
N ASN A 335 -0.61 -13.37 35.51
CA ASN A 335 -1.78 -12.48 35.55
C ASN A 335 -2.22 -12.07 36.96
N VAL A 336 -1.52 -12.50 38.02
CA VAL A 336 -1.91 -12.18 39.41
C VAL A 336 -1.93 -10.67 39.67
N GLU A 337 -0.93 -9.92 39.21
CA GLU A 337 -0.93 -8.47 39.39
C GLU A 337 -2.00 -7.75 38.57
N ALA A 338 -2.30 -8.23 37.36
CA ALA A 338 -3.38 -7.63 36.56
C ALA A 338 -4.72 -7.67 37.31
N TYR A 339 -5.02 -8.76 38.02
CA TYR A 339 -6.24 -8.87 38.83
C TYR A 339 -6.19 -8.10 40.14
N ARG A 340 -5.00 -7.93 40.76
CA ARG A 340 -4.83 -7.03 41.91
C ARG A 340 -5.10 -5.58 41.52
N ILE A 341 -4.55 -5.14 40.40
CA ILE A 341 -4.80 -3.81 39.82
C ILE A 341 -6.30 -3.65 39.51
N LEU A 342 -6.90 -4.63 38.84
CA LEU A 342 -8.34 -4.60 38.54
C LEU A 342 -9.19 -4.44 39.81
N ARG A 343 -8.89 -5.24 40.83
CA ARG A 343 -9.58 -5.19 42.13
C ARG A 343 -9.47 -3.80 42.76
N THR A 344 -8.27 -3.22 42.78
CA THR A 344 -8.02 -1.89 43.33
C THR A 344 -8.78 -0.81 42.56
N ASN A 345 -8.78 -0.84 41.23
CA ASN A 345 -9.47 0.13 40.38
C ASN A 345 -11.01 0.02 40.48
N VAL A 346 -11.54 -1.19 40.61
CA VAL A 346 -12.96 -1.41 40.94
C VAL A 346 -13.29 -0.84 42.32
N GLY A 347 -12.39 -1.03 43.30
CA GLY A 347 -12.52 -0.43 44.64
C GLY A 347 -12.57 1.09 44.62
N PHE A 348 -11.71 1.75 43.83
CA PHE A 348 -11.75 3.22 43.68
C PHE A 348 -13.05 3.72 43.03
N SER A 349 -13.63 2.94 42.13
CA SER A 349 -14.91 3.28 41.50
C SER A 349 -16.10 3.25 42.47
N ALA A 350 -15.92 2.63 43.64
CA ALA A 350 -16.92 2.49 44.70
C ALA A 350 -16.89 3.61 45.75
N VAL A 351 -15.93 4.55 45.68
CA VAL A 351 -15.72 5.60 46.70
C VAL A 351 -16.88 6.59 46.74
N ASP A 352 -17.29 7.13 45.59
CA ASP A 352 -18.35 8.15 45.52
C ASP A 352 -19.76 7.54 45.55
N LYS A 353 -19.90 6.35 44.96
CA LYS A 353 -21.17 5.61 44.92
C LYS A 353 -20.89 4.16 45.31
N PRO A 354 -21.53 3.64 46.38
CA PRO A 354 -21.31 2.29 46.84
C PRO A 354 -21.57 1.30 45.70
N LEU A 355 -20.68 0.31 45.57
CA LEU A 355 -20.73 -0.70 44.53
C LEU A 355 -20.88 -2.07 45.21
N GLN A 356 -22.12 -2.55 45.33
CA GLN A 356 -22.39 -3.89 45.85
C GLN A 356 -22.57 -4.88 44.70
N THR A 357 -23.20 -4.47 43.59
CA THR A 357 -23.50 -5.34 42.45
C THR A 357 -22.73 -4.91 41.20
N LEU A 358 -22.07 -5.88 40.54
CA LEU A 358 -21.23 -5.64 39.38
C LEU A 358 -21.55 -6.65 38.27
N ALA A 359 -22.00 -6.17 37.10
CA ALA A 359 -22.13 -7.00 35.90
C ALA A 359 -20.85 -7.00 35.08
N ILE A 360 -20.46 -8.17 34.55
CA ILE A 360 -19.31 -8.32 33.66
C ILE A 360 -19.79 -8.86 32.33
N THR A 361 -19.49 -8.13 31.25
CA THR A 361 -19.95 -8.47 29.91
C THR A 361 -18.88 -8.22 28.85
N SER A 362 -19.15 -8.62 27.61
CA SER A 362 -18.26 -8.43 26.46
C SER A 362 -19.05 -8.13 25.19
N ALA A 363 -18.37 -7.76 24.10
CA ALA A 363 -19.03 -7.50 22.82
C ALA A 363 -19.46 -8.81 22.16
N LEU A 364 -18.55 -9.79 22.15
CA LEU A 364 -18.69 -11.06 21.46
C LEU A 364 -18.41 -12.24 22.40
N PRO A 365 -18.89 -13.45 22.05
CA PRO A 365 -18.50 -14.67 22.74
C PRO A 365 -16.97 -14.88 22.74
N HIS A 366 -16.45 -15.57 23.75
CA HIS A 366 -15.03 -15.95 23.89
C HIS A 366 -14.03 -14.80 24.13
N GLU A 367 -14.47 -13.60 24.51
CA GLU A 367 -13.57 -12.51 24.93
C GLU A 367 -13.03 -12.67 26.37
N GLY A 368 -13.52 -13.68 27.10
CA GLY A 368 -13.02 -14.06 28.44
C GLY A 368 -13.73 -13.38 29.61
N LYS A 369 -14.94 -12.85 29.39
CA LYS A 369 -15.83 -12.29 30.43
C LYS A 369 -15.93 -13.16 31.70
N SER A 370 -16.23 -14.45 31.53
CA SER A 370 -16.39 -15.42 32.61
C SER A 370 -15.10 -15.71 33.36
N THR A 371 -13.97 -15.65 32.67
CA THR A 371 -12.63 -15.84 33.25
C THR A 371 -12.21 -14.62 34.06
N VAL A 372 -12.48 -13.42 33.55
CA VAL A 372 -12.28 -12.17 34.28
C VAL A 372 -13.20 -12.11 35.50
N ALA A 373 -14.46 -12.52 35.36
CA ALA A 373 -15.44 -12.54 36.45
C ALA A 373 -15.04 -13.49 37.58
N ALA A 374 -14.70 -14.74 37.25
CA ALA A 374 -14.24 -15.71 38.23
C ALA A 374 -12.99 -15.23 38.96
N ASN A 375 -11.98 -14.72 38.24
CA ASN A 375 -10.76 -14.24 38.87
C ASN A 375 -10.99 -13.00 39.72
N LEU A 376 -11.74 -12.01 39.24
CA LEU A 376 -12.06 -10.84 40.03
C LEU A 376 -12.75 -11.23 41.35
N ALA A 377 -13.68 -12.18 41.31
CA ALA A 377 -14.35 -12.70 42.51
C ALA A 377 -13.36 -13.34 43.50
N ILE A 378 -12.42 -14.15 43.00
CA ILE A 378 -11.38 -14.78 43.82
C ILE A 378 -10.49 -13.73 44.48
N PHE A 379 -10.07 -12.71 43.73
CA PHE A 379 -9.18 -11.65 44.24
C PHE A 379 -9.89 -10.71 45.22
N MET A 380 -11.20 -10.50 45.07
CA MET A 380 -12.03 -9.81 46.07
C MET A 380 -12.13 -10.64 47.36
N ALA A 381 -12.44 -11.93 47.24
CA ALA A 381 -12.57 -12.83 48.39
C ALA A 381 -11.26 -13.01 49.18
N LYS A 382 -10.15 -13.18 48.47
CA LYS A 382 -8.78 -13.22 49.05
C LYS A 382 -8.38 -11.90 49.72
N ALA A 383 -9.04 -10.78 49.38
CA ALA A 383 -8.85 -9.50 50.07
C ALA A 383 -9.62 -9.40 51.39
N GLY A 384 -10.38 -10.43 51.76
CA GLY A 384 -11.23 -10.44 52.95
C GLY A 384 -12.69 -10.06 52.68
N LYS A 385 -13.07 -9.66 51.46
CA LYS A 385 -14.45 -9.27 51.15
C LYS A 385 -15.36 -10.47 51.04
N SER A 386 -16.52 -10.41 51.69
CA SER A 386 -17.62 -11.37 51.46
C SER A 386 -18.11 -11.25 50.02
N THR A 387 -17.75 -12.22 49.17
CA THR A 387 -17.96 -12.16 47.71
C THR A 387 -18.90 -13.26 47.22
N LEU A 388 -19.86 -12.88 46.37
CA LEU A 388 -20.75 -13.80 45.68
C LEU A 388 -20.56 -13.69 44.17
N LEU A 389 -20.25 -14.80 43.50
CA LEU A 389 -20.22 -14.89 42.04
C LEU A 389 -21.48 -15.59 41.54
N ILE A 390 -22.22 -14.95 40.63
CA ILE A 390 -23.47 -15.45 40.06
C ILE A 390 -23.29 -15.64 38.54
N ASP A 391 -23.60 -16.84 38.04
CA ASP A 391 -23.64 -17.11 36.60
C ASP A 391 -24.99 -16.68 36.02
N ALA A 392 -25.02 -15.46 35.46
CA ALA A 392 -26.18 -14.90 34.76
C ALA A 392 -26.14 -15.15 33.24
N ASP A 393 -25.18 -15.92 32.73
CA ASP A 393 -25.18 -16.43 31.36
C ASP A 393 -26.05 -17.70 31.30
N LEU A 394 -27.36 -17.50 31.39
CA LEU A 394 -28.39 -18.54 31.32
C LEU A 394 -28.51 -19.18 29.92
N ARG A 395 -27.63 -18.83 28.97
CA ARG A 395 -27.57 -19.42 27.62
C ARG A 395 -26.40 -20.38 27.49
N ARG A 396 -25.23 -19.99 27.99
CA ARG A 396 -24.01 -20.79 27.96
C ARG A 396 -23.28 -20.65 29.30
N PRO A 397 -23.81 -21.24 30.39
CA PRO A 397 -23.18 -21.09 31.70
C PRO A 397 -21.81 -21.76 31.70
N THR A 398 -20.83 -21.10 32.30
CA THR A 398 -19.45 -21.63 32.37
C THR A 398 -18.88 -21.62 33.78
N VAL A 399 -19.52 -20.95 34.73
CA VAL A 399 -19.01 -20.79 36.09
C VAL A 399 -19.00 -22.13 36.83
N HIS A 400 -20.03 -22.96 36.64
CA HIS A 400 -20.10 -24.29 37.27
C HIS A 400 -18.87 -25.15 36.92
N ALA A 401 -18.48 -25.20 35.64
CA ALA A 401 -17.31 -25.93 35.18
C ALA A 401 -16.00 -25.34 35.72
N LYS A 402 -15.90 -24.00 35.80
CA LYS A 402 -14.74 -23.29 36.33
C LYS A 402 -14.47 -23.58 37.82
N PHE A 403 -15.51 -23.84 38.61
CA PHE A 403 -15.41 -24.13 40.04
C PHE A 403 -15.68 -25.61 40.39
N ASN A 404 -15.69 -26.51 39.40
CA ASN A 404 -15.97 -27.94 39.58
C ASN A 404 -17.30 -28.24 40.31
N LEU A 405 -18.34 -27.46 40.00
CA LEU A 405 -19.70 -27.68 40.50
C LEU A 405 -20.51 -28.49 39.46
N PRO A 406 -21.35 -29.44 39.91
CA PRO A 406 -22.31 -30.12 39.04
C PRO A 406 -23.25 -29.16 38.30
N LEU A 407 -23.61 -29.48 37.05
CA LEU A 407 -24.48 -28.64 36.20
C LEU A 407 -25.92 -28.55 36.73
N ASP A 408 -26.39 -29.59 37.42
CA ASP A 408 -27.73 -29.75 37.98
C ASP A 408 -27.91 -29.09 39.36
N LYS A 409 -26.85 -28.50 39.92
CA LYS A 409 -26.93 -27.78 41.18
C LYS A 409 -27.90 -26.60 41.07
N ALA A 410 -28.72 -26.46 42.10
CA ALA A 410 -29.65 -25.35 42.21
C ALA A 410 -28.90 -24.00 42.20
N GLY A 411 -29.37 -23.07 41.39
CA GLY A 411 -28.67 -21.84 41.05
C GLY A 411 -29.59 -20.65 40.82
N LEU A 412 -29.15 -19.70 39.97
CA LEU A 412 -29.85 -18.46 39.67
C LEU A 412 -31.30 -18.69 39.20
N SER A 413 -31.51 -19.60 38.25
CA SER A 413 -32.86 -19.86 37.73
C SER A 413 -33.81 -20.38 38.80
N ASN A 414 -33.34 -21.28 39.68
CA ASN A 414 -34.13 -21.75 40.82
C ASN A 414 -34.38 -20.65 41.85
N ALA A 415 -33.38 -19.81 42.13
CA ALA A 415 -33.50 -18.72 43.09
C ALA A 415 -34.54 -17.68 42.65
N ILE A 416 -34.55 -17.31 41.36
CA ILE A 416 -35.55 -16.39 40.80
C ILE A 416 -36.96 -17.03 40.85
N LEU A 417 -37.08 -18.33 40.56
CA LEU A 417 -38.36 -19.05 40.66
C LEU A 417 -38.86 -19.17 42.11
N ALA A 418 -37.97 -19.36 43.08
CA ALA A 418 -38.35 -19.37 44.49
C ALA A 418 -38.90 -18.01 44.93
N CYS A 419 -38.36 -16.91 44.41
CA CYS A 419 -38.89 -15.56 44.64
C CYS A 419 -40.31 -15.38 44.08
N SER A 420 -40.63 -16.01 42.93
CA SER A 420 -41.96 -15.89 42.31
C SER A 420 -43.05 -16.67 43.05
N GLN A 421 -42.73 -17.89 43.53
CA GLN A 421 -43.71 -18.78 44.18
C GLN A 421 -44.26 -18.20 45.49
N GLN A 422 -43.44 -17.44 46.22
CA GLN A 422 -43.85 -16.85 47.50
C GLN A 422 -44.84 -15.67 47.34
N GLN A 423 -44.88 -15.02 46.17
CA GLN A 423 -45.92 -14.03 45.85
C GLN A 423 -47.31 -14.66 45.78
N HIS A 424 -47.44 -15.90 45.30
CA HIS A 424 -48.73 -16.58 45.19
C HIS A 424 -49.26 -17.07 46.54
N SER A 425 -48.39 -17.39 47.51
CA SER A 425 -48.81 -17.75 48.87
C SER A 425 -49.26 -16.56 49.72
N LEU A 426 -48.89 -15.32 49.35
CA LEU A 426 -49.31 -14.10 50.04
C LEU A 426 -50.71 -13.61 49.65
N SER A 427 -51.33 -14.17 48.60
CA SER A 427 -52.70 -13.82 48.20
C SER A 427 -53.80 -14.53 49.01
N GLY A 428 -53.45 -15.37 50.00
CA GLY A 428 -54.39 -16.19 50.76
C GLY A 428 -54.49 -15.92 52.27
N SER A 429 -53.67 -15.05 52.86
CA SER A 429 -53.74 -14.78 54.30
C SER A 429 -53.46 -13.32 54.62
N PHE A 430 -54.51 -12.60 55.00
CA PHE A 430 -54.45 -11.26 55.57
C PHE A 430 -53.82 -11.34 56.96
N THR A 431 -52.50 -11.16 57.05
CA THR A 431 -51.87 -10.62 58.25
C THR A 431 -51.03 -9.41 57.88
N SER A 432 -51.28 -8.33 58.60
CA SER A 432 -50.77 -6.98 58.39
C SER A 432 -49.28 -6.88 58.73
N ASN A 433 -48.42 -7.31 57.81
CA ASN A 433 -47.02 -6.88 57.78
C ASN A 433 -46.53 -6.77 56.34
N PRO A 434 -46.62 -5.59 55.69
CA PRO A 434 -46.03 -5.38 54.39
C PRO A 434 -44.51 -5.24 54.57
N GLY A 435 -43.71 -6.16 54.03
CA GLY A 435 -42.35 -5.79 53.61
C GLY A 435 -41.15 -6.67 53.98
N VAL A 436 -41.31 -7.91 54.46
CA VAL A 436 -40.13 -8.78 54.69
C VAL A 436 -40.26 -10.12 53.96
N LEU A 437 -39.76 -10.16 52.72
CA LEU A 437 -39.43 -11.40 52.03
C LEU A 437 -38.20 -12.03 52.72
N ASN A 438 -38.44 -12.94 53.67
CA ASN A 438 -37.38 -13.78 54.24
C ASN A 438 -37.13 -14.99 53.35
N ILE A 439 -36.55 -14.76 52.16
CA ILE A 439 -36.05 -15.83 51.29
C ILE A 439 -34.61 -16.13 51.70
N SER A 440 -34.37 -17.35 52.18
CA SER A 440 -33.00 -17.81 52.42
C SER A 440 -32.35 -18.20 51.09
N LEU A 441 -31.31 -17.46 50.69
CA LEU A 441 -30.53 -17.77 49.48
C LEU A 441 -29.52 -18.89 49.69
N GLU A 442 -29.29 -19.33 50.93
CA GLU A 442 -28.30 -20.35 51.28
C GLU A 442 -28.38 -21.65 50.44
N PRO A 443 -29.57 -22.21 50.09
CA PRO A 443 -29.66 -23.42 49.28
C PRO A 443 -29.09 -23.28 47.85
N TYR A 444 -29.02 -22.05 47.34
CA TYR A 444 -28.57 -21.74 45.98
C TYR A 444 -27.12 -21.23 45.95
N MET A 445 -26.52 -20.97 47.11
CA MET A 445 -25.17 -20.44 47.28
C MET A 445 -24.23 -21.55 47.71
N HIS A 446 -23.31 -21.93 46.84
CA HIS A 446 -22.38 -23.02 47.11
C HIS A 446 -21.04 -22.48 47.57
N SER A 447 -20.52 -23.00 48.67
CA SER A 447 -19.14 -22.75 49.09
C SER A 447 -18.17 -23.44 48.14
N VAL A 448 -17.04 -22.79 47.89
CA VAL A 448 -15.93 -23.31 47.10
C VAL A 448 -14.66 -23.34 47.95
N ASN A 449 -13.58 -23.97 47.47
CA ASN A 449 -12.30 -24.07 48.18
C ASN A 449 -11.50 -22.75 48.22
N ILE A 450 -12.19 -21.62 48.47
CA ILE A 450 -11.66 -20.27 48.55
C ILE A 450 -12.42 -19.55 49.67
N PRO A 451 -11.76 -19.12 50.76
CA PRO A 451 -12.39 -18.39 51.85
C PRO A 451 -13.10 -17.12 51.35
N ASN A 452 -14.23 -16.78 51.97
CA ASN A 452 -15.05 -15.60 51.65
C ASN A 452 -15.64 -15.57 50.23
N LEU A 453 -15.58 -16.67 49.47
CA LEU A 453 -16.20 -16.78 48.16
C LEU A 453 -17.35 -17.79 48.17
N ARG A 454 -18.53 -17.35 47.75
CA ARG A 454 -19.68 -18.20 47.44
C ARG A 454 -20.00 -18.09 45.95
N VAL A 455 -20.45 -19.20 45.35
CA VAL A 455 -20.76 -19.28 43.92
C VAL A 455 -22.19 -19.76 43.73
N MET A 456 -22.95 -19.04 42.92
CA MET A 456 -24.29 -19.41 42.47
C MET A 456 -24.22 -19.73 40.97
N PRO A 457 -24.27 -21.02 40.57
CA PRO A 457 -24.30 -21.38 39.16
C PRO A 457 -25.64 -20.94 38.53
N ALA A 458 -25.78 -21.08 37.21
CA ALA A 458 -27.00 -20.69 36.50
C ALA A 458 -28.22 -21.52 36.95
N GLY A 459 -28.01 -22.80 37.28
CA GLY A 459 -29.08 -23.76 37.49
C GLY A 459 -29.63 -24.32 36.18
N PRO A 460 -30.78 -25.03 36.19
CA PRO A 460 -31.42 -25.53 34.99
C PRO A 460 -31.75 -24.37 34.03
N LEU A 461 -31.43 -24.54 32.76
CA LEU A 461 -31.57 -23.52 31.74
C LEU A 461 -33.06 -23.21 31.50
N PRO A 462 -33.53 -21.97 31.70
CA PRO A 462 -34.91 -21.62 31.43
C PRO A 462 -35.18 -21.58 29.91
N PRO A 463 -36.43 -21.80 29.47
CA PRO A 463 -36.79 -21.73 28.06
C PRO A 463 -36.56 -20.33 27.47
N ASN A 464 -36.86 -19.27 28.24
CA ASN A 464 -36.70 -17.86 27.84
C ASN A 464 -35.88 -17.08 28.88
N PRO A 465 -34.54 -17.00 28.74
CA PRO A 465 -33.70 -16.24 29.66
C PRO A 465 -34.01 -14.73 29.80
N PRO A 466 -34.27 -13.97 28.71
CA PRO A 466 -34.55 -12.54 28.82
C PRO A 466 -35.80 -12.22 29.66
N GLU A 467 -36.86 -13.00 29.49
CA GLU A 467 -38.12 -12.83 30.24
C GLU A 467 -37.91 -13.08 31.73
N LEU A 468 -37.08 -14.07 32.08
CA LEU A 468 -36.74 -14.34 33.48
C LEU A 468 -35.97 -13.18 34.10
N LEU A 469 -34.99 -12.62 33.37
CA LEU A 469 -34.18 -11.48 33.82
C LEU A 469 -34.98 -10.15 33.89
N ASP A 470 -36.02 -10.01 33.07
CA ASP A 470 -36.90 -8.85 33.11
C ASP A 470 -38.08 -8.98 34.09
N SER A 471 -38.23 -10.15 34.71
CA SER A 471 -39.34 -10.41 35.62
C SER A 471 -39.25 -9.62 36.93
N LYS A 472 -40.42 -9.35 37.55
CA LYS A 472 -40.50 -8.82 38.93
C LYS A 472 -39.79 -9.72 39.95
N SER A 473 -39.77 -11.03 39.68
CA SER A 473 -39.05 -12.01 40.50
C SER A 473 -37.55 -11.76 40.51
N MET A 474 -36.98 -11.29 39.38
CA MET A 474 -35.57 -10.88 39.32
C MET A 474 -35.31 -9.61 40.13
N GLU A 475 -36.22 -8.63 40.11
CA GLU A 475 -36.11 -7.43 40.95
C GLU A 475 -36.13 -7.79 42.45
N GLN A 476 -37.02 -8.71 42.84
CA GLN A 476 -37.06 -9.24 44.20
C GLN A 476 -35.79 -10.00 44.56
N PHE A 477 -35.30 -10.84 43.66
CA PHE A 477 -34.03 -11.55 43.83
C PHE A 477 -32.89 -10.56 44.10
N LEU A 478 -32.79 -9.47 43.33
CA LEU A 478 -31.78 -8.43 43.55
C LEU A 478 -31.93 -7.75 44.93
N GLN A 479 -33.15 -7.52 45.41
CA GLN A 479 -33.41 -6.99 46.77
C GLN A 479 -33.01 -7.99 47.87
N VAL A 480 -33.17 -9.29 47.65
CA VAL A 480 -32.72 -10.32 48.60
C VAL A 480 -31.20 -10.44 48.57
N VAL A 481 -30.60 -10.38 47.39
CA VAL A 481 -29.14 -10.39 47.20
C VAL A 481 -28.49 -9.19 47.88
N SER A 482 -29.08 -7.99 47.81
CA SER A 482 -28.52 -6.83 48.51
C SER A 482 -28.49 -6.99 50.04
N ARG A 483 -29.31 -7.91 50.59
CA ARG A 483 -29.44 -8.19 52.02
C ARG A 483 -28.72 -9.47 52.48
N CYS A 484 -28.13 -10.25 51.57
CA CYS A 484 -27.57 -11.58 51.88
C CYS A 484 -26.20 -11.56 52.59
N GLY A 485 -25.71 -10.37 52.97
CA GLY A 485 -24.42 -10.17 53.64
C GLY A 485 -23.20 -10.27 52.72
N ALA A 486 -23.39 -10.28 51.39
CA ALA A 486 -22.30 -10.12 50.44
C ALA A 486 -21.95 -8.64 50.28
N GLU A 487 -20.66 -8.30 50.49
CA GLU A 487 -20.14 -6.96 50.24
C GLU A 487 -20.02 -6.67 48.75
N ILE A 488 -19.75 -7.70 47.95
CA ILE A 488 -19.69 -7.59 46.49
C ILE A 488 -20.30 -8.82 45.83
N VAL A 489 -21.15 -8.57 44.84
CA VAL A 489 -21.87 -9.55 44.05
C VAL A 489 -21.51 -9.33 42.58
N ILE A 490 -20.90 -10.33 41.96
CA ILE A 490 -20.42 -10.27 40.58
C ILE A 490 -21.32 -11.15 39.71
N PHE A 491 -21.92 -10.56 38.69
CA PHE A 491 -22.73 -11.27 37.69
C PHE A 491 -21.89 -11.51 36.42
N ASP A 492 -21.66 -12.77 36.08
CA ASP A 492 -21.16 -13.15 34.75
C ASP A 492 -22.33 -13.13 33.76
N THR A 493 -22.29 -12.27 32.75
CA THR A 493 -23.43 -12.02 31.84
C THR A 493 -23.07 -12.35 30.40
N PRO A 494 -24.03 -12.72 29.54
CA PRO A 494 -23.75 -13.03 28.14
C PRO A 494 -23.22 -11.80 27.37
N PRO A 495 -22.63 -11.99 26.16
CA PRO A 495 -22.15 -10.88 25.35
C PRO A 495 -23.31 -9.98 24.88
N LEU A 496 -23.03 -8.69 24.71
CA LEU A 496 -24.03 -7.66 24.37
C LEU A 496 -24.50 -7.71 22.92
N LEU A 497 -23.62 -8.05 21.96
CA LEU A 497 -24.01 -8.04 20.55
C LEU A 497 -24.84 -9.27 20.21
N GLY A 498 -26.09 -9.03 19.82
CA GLY A 498 -27.03 -10.05 19.38
C GLY A 498 -27.90 -10.65 20.50
N LEU A 499 -27.74 -10.21 21.76
CA LEU A 499 -28.51 -10.70 22.91
C LEU A 499 -29.01 -9.51 23.76
N SER A 500 -30.20 -9.64 24.35
CA SER A 500 -30.82 -8.59 25.18
C SER A 500 -30.57 -8.74 26.69
N ASP A 501 -30.17 -9.93 27.12
CA ASP A 501 -30.05 -10.36 28.52
C ASP A 501 -29.24 -9.35 29.37
N THR A 502 -28.05 -8.96 28.90
CA THR A 502 -27.19 -8.00 29.61
C THR A 502 -27.74 -6.58 29.58
N ASN A 503 -28.41 -6.16 28.49
CA ASN A 503 -29.04 -4.83 28.43
C ASN A 503 -30.17 -4.70 29.45
N ILE A 504 -30.84 -5.80 29.81
CA ILE A 504 -31.89 -5.84 30.83
C ILE A 504 -31.28 -5.80 32.25
N LEU A 505 -30.18 -6.52 32.47
CA LEU A 505 -29.56 -6.62 33.80
C LEU A 505 -28.67 -5.41 34.16
N ALA A 506 -27.96 -4.85 33.18
CA ALA A 506 -27.01 -3.77 33.37
C ALA A 506 -27.56 -2.50 34.08
N PRO A 507 -28.80 -2.03 33.83
CA PRO A 507 -29.38 -0.92 34.59
C PRO A 507 -29.86 -1.31 36.00
N LYS A 508 -30.02 -2.61 36.29
CA LYS A 508 -30.48 -3.13 37.59
C LYS A 508 -29.33 -3.38 38.58
N VAL A 509 -28.07 -3.14 38.18
CA VAL A 509 -26.86 -3.30 38.99
C VAL A 509 -26.10 -1.97 39.17
N ASP A 510 -25.28 -1.86 40.20
CA ASP A 510 -24.59 -0.61 40.57
C ASP A 510 -23.47 -0.20 39.59
N GLY A 511 -22.93 -1.17 38.86
CA GLY A 511 -21.90 -0.95 37.86
C GLY A 511 -21.75 -2.08 36.86
N THR A 512 -21.20 -1.76 35.69
CA THR A 512 -20.90 -2.70 34.61
C THR A 512 -19.43 -2.59 34.20
N LEU A 513 -18.76 -3.73 34.06
CA LEU A 513 -17.39 -3.85 33.58
C LEU A 513 -17.39 -4.48 32.19
N PHE A 514 -16.71 -3.83 31.24
CA PHE A 514 -16.68 -4.28 29.85
C PHE A 514 -15.36 -4.97 29.49
N VAL A 515 -15.41 -6.24 29.11
CA VAL A 515 -14.23 -7.04 28.73
C VAL A 515 -14.08 -7.05 27.21
N VAL A 516 -12.88 -6.73 26.72
CA VAL A 516 -12.57 -6.65 25.28
C VAL A 516 -11.36 -7.49 24.95
N ASP A 517 -11.46 -8.30 23.90
CA ASP A 517 -10.32 -9.00 23.30
C ASP A 517 -9.77 -8.20 22.11
N LEU A 518 -8.64 -7.50 22.31
CA LEU A 518 -8.04 -6.67 21.25
C LEU A 518 -7.61 -7.48 20.01
N THR A 519 -7.49 -8.81 20.12
CA THR A 519 -7.16 -9.65 18.95
C THR A 519 -8.33 -9.77 17.97
N GLN A 520 -9.57 -9.57 18.45
CA GLN A 520 -10.81 -9.71 17.70
C GLN A 520 -11.65 -8.42 17.67
N ALA A 521 -11.24 -7.38 18.39
CA ALA A 521 -11.97 -6.12 18.51
C ALA A 521 -12.07 -5.36 17.16
N ASN A 522 -13.29 -5.00 16.79
CA ASN A 522 -13.61 -4.18 15.62
C ASN A 522 -14.22 -2.85 16.06
N LYS A 523 -13.80 -1.74 15.43
CA LYS A 523 -14.32 -0.38 15.68
C LYS A 523 -15.85 -0.34 15.65
N ARG A 524 -16.49 -1.03 14.70
CA ARG A 524 -17.96 -1.06 14.56
C ARG A 524 -18.62 -1.72 15.78
N ASN A 525 -18.10 -2.88 16.18
CA ASN A 525 -18.63 -3.65 17.31
C ASN A 525 -18.50 -2.88 18.62
N VAL A 526 -17.35 -2.24 18.85
CA VAL A 526 -17.10 -1.42 20.04
C VAL A 526 -18.04 -0.20 20.10
N LYS A 527 -18.23 0.51 18.97
CA LYS A 527 -19.19 1.62 18.90
C LYS A 527 -20.63 1.17 19.16
N GLN A 528 -21.02 0.01 18.61
CA GLN A 528 -22.35 -0.54 18.81
C GLN A 528 -22.60 -0.94 20.27
N VAL A 529 -21.62 -1.57 20.92
CA VAL A 529 -21.70 -1.89 22.35
C VAL A 529 -21.83 -0.63 23.20
N LYS A 530 -21.03 0.42 22.92
CA LYS A 530 -21.16 1.70 23.61
C LYS A 530 -22.59 2.24 23.49
N ALA A 531 -23.16 2.24 22.29
CA ALA A 531 -24.52 2.69 22.06
C ALA A 531 -25.54 1.87 22.87
N LEU A 532 -25.42 0.54 22.91
CA LEU A 532 -26.29 -0.34 23.67
C LEU A 532 -26.21 -0.08 25.19
N LEU A 533 -25.00 0.06 25.74
CA LEU A 533 -24.80 0.34 27.17
C LEU A 533 -25.35 1.70 27.57
N VAL A 534 -25.14 2.72 26.73
CA VAL A 534 -25.70 4.08 26.95
C VAL A 534 -27.22 4.06 26.86
N GLN A 535 -27.78 3.40 25.83
CA GLN A 535 -29.22 3.28 25.65
C GLN A 535 -29.89 2.52 26.80
N ALA A 536 -29.24 1.49 27.33
CA ALA A 536 -29.72 0.74 28.48
C ALA A 536 -29.64 1.52 29.80
N GLY A 537 -28.94 2.67 29.84
CA GLY A 537 -28.72 3.43 31.08
C GLY A 537 -27.73 2.76 32.04
N ALA A 538 -26.85 1.90 31.54
CA ALA A 538 -25.88 1.18 32.36
C ALA A 538 -24.78 2.11 32.88
N ARG A 539 -24.43 2.00 34.17
CA ARG A 539 -23.25 2.67 34.73
C ARG A 539 -21.99 1.87 34.41
N VAL A 540 -21.30 2.23 33.33
CA VAL A 540 -20.04 1.56 32.93
C VAL A 540 -18.86 2.11 33.75
N LEU A 541 -18.19 1.25 34.52
CA LEU A 541 -17.04 1.63 35.35
C LEU A 541 -15.76 1.79 34.53
N GLY A 542 -15.62 0.99 33.48
CA GLY A 542 -14.43 0.96 32.63
C GLY A 542 -14.34 -0.33 31.82
N CYS A 543 -13.20 -0.51 31.16
CA CYS A 543 -12.93 -1.68 30.34
C CYS A 543 -11.71 -2.49 30.82
N VAL A 544 -11.77 -3.81 30.62
CA VAL A 544 -10.67 -4.75 30.83
C VAL A 544 -10.21 -5.25 29.48
N VAL A 545 -8.95 -4.99 29.15
CA VAL A 545 -8.33 -5.54 27.96
C VAL A 545 -7.86 -6.94 28.27
N ASN A 546 -8.49 -7.94 27.66
CA ASN A 546 -8.11 -9.33 27.83
C ASN A 546 -7.34 -9.84 26.61
N LYS A 547 -6.54 -10.88 26.84
CA LYS A 547 -5.65 -11.51 25.85
C LYS A 547 -4.69 -10.54 25.17
N GLU A 548 -4.20 -9.56 25.92
CA GLU A 548 -3.15 -8.70 25.40
C GLU A 548 -1.93 -9.56 25.05
N THR A 549 -1.43 -9.41 23.81
CA THR A 549 -0.21 -10.10 23.39
C THR A 549 0.98 -9.26 23.82
N LEU A 550 1.83 -9.85 24.66
CA LEU A 550 3.06 -9.21 25.11
C LEU A 550 4.00 -9.03 23.92
N SER A 551 4.03 -7.82 23.36
CA SER A 551 5.00 -7.46 22.34
C SER A 551 6.30 -7.04 23.04
N ARG A 552 7.40 -7.76 22.79
CA ARG A 552 8.76 -7.49 23.31
C ARG A 552 9.27 -6.04 23.10
N LYS A 553 8.56 -5.21 22.35
CA LYS A 553 8.93 -3.82 22.01
C LYS A 553 8.40 -2.74 22.98
N ASN A 554 7.49 -3.05 23.91
CA ASN A 554 6.97 -2.06 24.86
C ASN A 554 7.73 -2.15 26.20
N GLY A 555 8.55 -1.13 26.50
CA GLY A 555 9.48 -1.13 27.65
C GLY A 555 8.84 -1.36 29.03
N ALA A 556 7.61 -0.89 29.26
CA ALA A 556 6.90 -1.10 30.52
C ALA A 556 6.47 -2.58 30.72
N SER A 557 6.17 -3.29 29.63
CA SER A 557 5.82 -4.71 29.66
C SER A 557 7.06 -5.59 29.85
N ALA A 558 8.22 -5.16 29.34
CA ALA A 558 9.50 -5.82 29.56
C ALA A 558 9.96 -5.76 31.03
N TYR A 559 9.73 -4.62 31.71
CA TYR A 559 10.05 -4.48 33.14
C TYR A 559 9.20 -5.40 34.02
N TYR A 560 7.88 -5.48 33.77
CA TYR A 560 6.99 -6.43 34.45
C TYR A 560 7.40 -7.89 34.20
N TYR A 561 7.83 -8.22 32.97
CA TYR A 561 8.33 -9.54 32.63
C TYR A 561 9.61 -9.89 33.42
N TYR A 562 10.52 -8.94 33.59
CA TYR A 562 11.78 -9.14 34.34
C TYR A 562 11.52 -9.37 35.83
N TYR A 563 10.67 -8.55 36.46
CA TYR A 563 10.30 -8.70 37.88
C TYR A 563 9.56 -10.02 38.16
N SER A 564 8.72 -10.47 37.22
CA SER A 564 8.03 -11.76 37.35
C SER A 564 8.97 -12.96 37.26
N GLN A 565 10.09 -12.84 36.52
CA GLN A 565 11.09 -13.91 36.41
C GLN A 565 11.94 -14.03 37.68
N GLU A 566 12.36 -12.93 38.30
CA GLU A 566 13.15 -12.94 39.54
C GLU A 566 12.39 -13.64 40.68
N GLN A 567 11.12 -13.32 40.89
CA GLN A 567 10.30 -13.97 41.94
C GLN A 567 10.04 -15.47 41.66
N SER A 568 9.93 -15.87 40.39
CA SER A 568 9.77 -17.28 40.03
C SER A 568 11.05 -18.13 40.23
N SER A 569 12.20 -17.45 40.35
CA SER A 569 13.51 -18.07 40.56
C SER A 569 13.78 -18.32 42.05
N GLU A 570 13.35 -17.41 42.93
CA GLU A 570 13.44 -17.58 44.39
C GLU A 570 12.49 -18.66 44.93
N SER A 571 11.26 -18.78 44.38
CA SER A 571 10.28 -19.76 44.87
C SER A 571 10.61 -21.23 44.56
N LYS A 572 11.68 -21.50 43.79
CA LYS A 572 12.13 -22.86 43.46
C LYS A 572 13.25 -23.39 44.37
N GLN A 573 13.77 -22.59 45.30
CA GLN A 573 14.88 -23.02 46.17
C GLN A 573 14.45 -23.70 47.49
N ASP A 574 13.16 -23.70 47.85
CA ASP A 574 12.70 -24.19 49.16
C ASP A 574 12.05 -25.59 49.17
N VAL A 575 12.33 -26.43 48.18
CA VAL A 575 11.93 -27.85 48.20
C VAL A 575 13.17 -28.73 48.17
N GLN A 576 13.66 -29.12 49.35
CA GLN A 576 14.62 -30.23 49.46
C GLN A 576 13.92 -31.54 49.03
N PRO A 577 14.42 -32.25 48.00
CA PRO A 577 13.90 -33.58 47.68
C PRO A 577 14.39 -34.61 48.71
N PRO A 578 13.62 -35.68 48.98
CA PRO A 578 14.00 -36.71 49.94
C PRO A 578 15.24 -37.49 49.46
N PHE A 579 16.18 -37.67 50.37
CA PHE A 579 17.41 -38.43 50.18
C PHE A 579 17.07 -39.92 49.97
N ASN A 580 17.41 -40.49 48.81
CA ASN A 580 17.25 -41.92 48.53
C ASN A 580 18.64 -42.54 48.25
N PRO A 581 19.17 -43.42 49.12
CA PRO A 581 20.52 -43.96 48.98
C PRO A 581 20.48 -45.23 48.13
N GLY A 582 20.85 -45.12 46.85
CA GLY A 582 21.11 -46.31 46.05
C GLY A 582 20.91 -46.15 44.55
N MET A 583 21.82 -45.46 43.87
CA MET A 583 22.23 -45.78 42.49
C MET A 583 23.66 -45.26 42.25
N PRO A 584 24.49 -45.98 41.47
CA PRO A 584 25.89 -45.64 41.25
C PRO A 584 26.06 -44.44 40.32
N ALA A 585 27.16 -43.71 40.52
CA ALA A 585 27.50 -42.47 39.83
C ALA A 585 27.63 -42.65 38.31
N PHE A 586 26.82 -41.92 37.56
CA PHE A 586 27.02 -41.71 36.12
C PHE A 586 28.00 -40.53 35.95
N SER A 587 29.20 -40.82 35.44
CA SER A 587 30.19 -39.82 35.07
C SER A 587 29.81 -39.19 33.72
N LEU A 588 29.57 -37.88 33.72
CA LEU A 588 29.45 -37.07 32.50
C LEU A 588 30.85 -36.71 31.97
N PRO A 589 31.08 -36.74 30.64
CA PRO A 589 32.36 -36.35 30.06
C PRO A 589 32.58 -34.82 30.17
N ALA A 590 33.80 -34.43 30.54
CA ALA A 590 34.21 -33.04 30.69
C ALA A 590 34.26 -32.32 29.33
N ASN A 591 33.49 -31.24 29.19
CA ASN A 591 33.56 -30.32 28.06
C ASN A 591 34.60 -29.21 28.38
N PRO A 592 35.68 -29.05 27.60
CA PRO A 592 36.79 -28.16 27.95
C PRO A 592 36.55 -26.66 27.66
N ASN A 593 35.35 -26.24 27.23
CA ASN A 593 35.08 -24.86 26.82
C ASN A 593 34.15 -24.08 27.77
N TYR A 594 34.48 -24.04 29.06
CA TYR A 594 33.94 -23.03 29.98
C TYR A 594 35.07 -22.33 30.74
N PRO A 595 35.13 -20.99 30.75
CA PRO A 595 36.08 -20.26 31.58
C PRO A 595 35.73 -20.45 33.06
N LYS A 596 36.73 -20.81 33.88
CA LYS A 596 36.60 -20.96 35.34
C LYS A 596 36.15 -19.63 35.98
N PRO A 597 35.17 -19.63 36.90
CA PRO A 597 34.90 -18.46 37.74
C PRO A 597 36.04 -18.25 38.75
N PRO A 598 36.36 -17.00 39.13
CA PRO A 598 37.43 -16.72 40.08
C PRO A 598 37.06 -17.20 41.50
N SER A 599 38.07 -17.76 42.17
CA SER A 599 38.03 -18.26 43.54
C SER A 599 37.74 -17.15 44.55
N SER A 600 36.71 -17.34 45.37
CA SER A 600 36.37 -16.48 46.50
C SER A 600 37.35 -16.64 47.66
N SER A 601 38.20 -15.64 47.87
CA SER A 601 38.89 -15.39 49.13
C SER A 601 38.14 -14.30 49.90
N LEU A 602 37.49 -14.67 51.00
CA LEU A 602 37.08 -13.73 52.04
C LEU A 602 38.31 -13.16 52.74
N PRO A 603 38.31 -11.87 53.11
CA PRO A 603 38.72 -11.56 54.48
C PRO A 603 37.89 -10.48 55.20
N ALA A 604 37.60 -10.82 56.46
CA ALA A 604 37.49 -10.04 57.71
C ALA A 604 36.53 -8.83 57.86
N PRO A 605 35.88 -8.69 59.05
CA PRO A 605 34.92 -7.63 59.34
C PRO A 605 35.62 -6.35 59.82
N ILE A 606 35.10 -5.18 59.43
CA ILE A 606 35.58 -3.88 59.92
C ILE A 606 34.49 -3.22 60.76
N SER A 607 34.94 -2.82 61.95
CA SER A 607 34.29 -2.14 63.06
C SER A 607 33.81 -0.71 62.78
N LEU A 608 32.75 -0.33 63.50
CA LEU A 608 32.28 1.06 63.69
C LEU A 608 33.37 1.99 64.24
N PRO A 609 33.23 3.31 64.01
CA PRO A 609 33.24 4.22 65.16
C PRO A 609 32.18 5.33 65.10
N ALA A 610 31.96 5.91 66.29
CA ALA A 610 30.98 6.90 66.66
C ALA A 610 31.51 8.35 66.63
N SER A 611 30.58 9.31 66.75
CA SER A 611 30.73 10.70 67.26
C SER A 611 31.50 11.69 66.34
N VAL A 612 31.24 13.00 66.23
CA VAL A 612 30.84 14.05 67.19
C VAL A 612 30.20 15.25 66.42
N SER A 613 29.29 15.93 67.12
CA SER A 613 28.63 17.24 66.94
C SER A 613 29.49 18.50 66.61
N SER A 614 28.88 19.54 66.03
CA SER A 614 28.81 20.95 66.54
C SER A 614 28.37 21.96 65.44
N GLN A 615 27.22 22.62 65.62
CA GLN A 615 26.99 24.07 65.91
C GLN A 615 26.92 25.02 64.68
N GLY A 616 25.78 25.74 64.54
CA GLY A 616 25.59 26.92 63.67
C GLY A 616 25.92 28.23 64.42
N PRO A 617 25.23 29.38 64.22
CA PRO A 617 24.67 30.03 63.01
C PRO A 617 25.20 31.49 62.85
N GLN A 618 24.88 32.21 61.75
CA GLN A 618 24.63 33.68 61.74
C GLN A 618 24.23 34.24 60.35
N THR A 619 23.17 35.07 60.36
CA THR A 619 22.70 36.03 59.32
C THR A 619 23.31 37.43 59.63
N PRO A 620 22.90 38.62 59.08
CA PRO A 620 21.92 38.99 58.03
C PRO A 620 22.39 40.10 57.04
N PHE A 621 21.56 40.49 56.06
CA PHE A 621 21.11 41.88 55.74
C PHE A 621 20.46 42.00 54.33
N VAL A 622 19.40 42.81 54.25
CA VAL A 622 18.49 43.11 53.12
C VAL A 622 18.68 44.61 52.73
N PRO A 623 17.78 45.32 52.01
CA PRO A 623 17.24 45.31 50.63
C PRO A 623 17.80 46.53 49.81
N THR A 624 17.42 46.88 48.57
CA THR A 624 16.18 47.56 48.09
C THR A 624 16.48 48.07 46.66
N SER A 625 15.57 48.05 45.66
CA SER A 625 14.83 49.23 45.13
C SER A 625 14.61 49.00 43.62
N ALA A 626 13.38 48.82 43.12
CA ALA A 626 12.52 49.83 42.43
C ALA A 626 13.11 50.33 41.08
N ALA A 627 12.40 50.60 39.98
CA ALA A 627 11.01 50.62 39.53
C ALA A 627 11.04 51.16 38.04
N PRO A 628 9.92 51.25 37.30
CA PRO A 628 9.87 51.24 35.83
C PRO A 628 9.49 52.59 35.15
N ALA A 629 9.58 52.66 33.81
CA ALA A 629 8.88 53.62 32.92
C ALA A 629 8.94 53.08 31.47
N ARG A 630 7.88 52.81 30.69
CA ARG A 630 6.72 53.57 30.16
C ARG A 630 7.07 54.66 29.11
N LYS A 631 6.58 54.43 27.88
CA LYS A 631 6.20 55.34 26.74
C LYS A 631 6.93 54.94 25.45
N GLN A 632 6.41 55.06 24.22
CA GLN A 632 5.12 55.40 23.58
C GLN A 632 5.37 55.17 22.06
N SER A 633 4.33 54.87 21.26
CA SER A 633 4.11 55.34 19.86
C SER A 633 5.20 55.08 18.79
N GLY A 634 4.97 54.64 17.55
CA GLY A 634 3.79 54.59 16.68
C GLY A 634 4.24 53.98 15.32
N ARG A 635 3.31 53.34 14.61
CA ARG A 635 2.82 53.70 13.25
C ARG A 635 3.80 53.56 12.05
N THR A 636 3.32 52.78 11.06
CA THR A 636 3.52 52.87 9.59
C THR A 636 4.93 52.72 9.03
N ASN A 637 5.22 51.61 8.33
CA ASN A 637 4.89 51.35 6.92
C ASN A 637 4.93 49.84 6.64
#